data_AF-A0A660YRI2-F1
#
_entry.id   AF-A0A660YRI2-F1
#
_cell.length_a   1.000
_cell.length_b   1.000
_cell.length_c   1.000
_cell.angle_alpha   90.00
_cell.angle_beta   90.00
_cell.angle_gamma   90.00
#
_symmetry.space_group_name_H-M   'P 1'
#
loop_
_entity.id
_entity.type
_entity.pdbx_description
1 polymer ?
#
loop_
_entity_poly.entity_id
_entity_poly.type
_entity_poly.pdbx_seq_one_letter_code
_entity_poly.pdbx_strand_id
1 'polypeptide(L)' 'MIKGLYTIASGMYPQWLEQEIVANNLANLNTTGFKKDSTYFKKVLDASLILNTVQGEENGLSDVQKVVTNFEQGT' A
#
# COMPACT_ATOMS: atom_id res chain seq x y z
N MET A 1 -0.35 5.87 -26.73
CA MET A 1 0.10 4.49 -26.44
C MET A 1 1.12 4.44 -25.30
N ILE A 2 2.25 5.16 -25.37
CA ILE A 2 3.29 5.17 -24.31
C ILE A 2 2.78 5.59 -22.92
N LYS A 3 1.94 6.63 -22.84
CA LYS A 3 1.33 7.07 -21.57
C LYS A 3 0.46 5.97 -20.93
N GLY A 4 -0.23 5.17 -21.74
CA GLY A 4 -1.06 4.06 -21.24
C GLY A 4 -0.21 2.91 -20.68
N LEU A 5 0.88 2.55 -21.37
CA LEU A 5 1.85 1.56 -20.85
C LEU A 5 2.47 2.02 -19.53
N TYR A 6 2.83 3.29 -19.43
CA TYR A 6 3.35 3.87 -18.19
C TYR A 6 2.32 3.81 -17.06
N THR A 7 1.06 4.16 -17.33
CA THR A 7 -0.03 4.07 -16.33
C THR A 7 -0.26 2.62 -15.89
N ILE A 8 -0.29 1.66 -16.82
CA ILE A 8 -0.45 0.24 -16.50
C ILE A 8 0.73 -0.27 -15.65
N ALA A 9 1.97 0.04 -16.07
CA ALA A 9 3.17 -0.35 -15.34
C ALA A 9 3.18 0.24 -13.91
N SER A 10 2.77 1.50 -13.75
CA SER A 10 2.68 2.15 -12.44
C SER A 10 1.61 1.56 -11.51
N GLY A 11 0.55 0.96 -12.06
CA GLY A 11 -0.52 0.31 -11.31
C GLY A 11 -0.29 -1.19 -11.05
N MET A 12 0.65 -1.82 -11.76
CA MET A 12 0.90 -3.26 -11.62
C MET A 12 1.66 -3.63 -10.34
N TYR A 13 2.66 -2.83 -9.96
CA TYR A 13 3.43 -3.04 -8.73
C TYR A 13 2.58 -3.02 -7.45
N PRO A 14 1.71 -2.01 -7.21
CA PRO A 14 0.85 -2.00 -6.03
C PRO A 14 -0.11 -3.19 -6.01
N GLN A 15 -0.65 -3.58 -7.18
CA GLN A 15 -1.53 -4.74 -7.29
C GLN A 15 -0.82 -6.06 -6.95
N TRP A 16 0.45 -6.20 -7.35
CA TRP A 16 1.27 -7.36 -7.02
C TRP A 16 1.55 -7.43 -5.50
N LEU A 17 1.87 -6.29 -4.89
CA LEU A 17 2.08 -6.19 -3.44
C LEU A 17 0.82 -6.55 -2.63
N GLU A 18 -0.37 -6.11 -3.06
CA GLU A 18 -1.64 -6.53 -2.45
C GLU A 18 -1.81 -8.05 -2.47
N GLN A 19 -1.50 -8.67 -3.61
CA GLN A 19 -1.64 -10.10 -3.78
C GLN A 19 -0.69 -10.87 -2.84
N GLU A 20 0.53 -10.40 -2.67
CA GLU A 20 1.51 -10.98 -1.73
C GLU A 20 1.03 -10.90 -0.28
N ILE A 21 0.47 -9.76 0.12
CA ILE A 21 -0.04 -9.56 1.50
C ILE A 21 -1.29 -10.41 1.75
N VAL A 22 -2.19 -10.53 0.78
CA VAL A 22 -3.34 -11.44 0.88
C VAL A 22 -2.87 -12.89 1.01
N ALA A 23 -1.87 -13.30 0.23
CA ALA A 23 -1.30 -14.65 0.31
C ALA A 23 -0.66 -14.92 1.68
N ASN A 24 0.10 -13.96 2.21
CA ASN A 24 0.73 -14.08 3.54
C ASN A 24 -0.33 -14.20 4.65
N ASN A 25 -1.34 -13.34 4.63
CA ASN A 25 -2.44 -13.36 5.59
C ASN A 25 -3.22 -14.68 5.54
N LEU A 26 -3.43 -15.23 4.35
CA LEU A 26 -4.14 -16.50 4.17
C LEU A 26 -3.29 -17.68 4.67
N ALA A 27 -1.99 -17.67 4.37
CA ALA A 27 -1.07 -18.71 4.84
C ALA A 27 -0.97 -18.76 6.37
N ASN A 28 -1.05 -17.60 7.02
CA ASN A 28 -0.92 -17.48 8.48
C ASN A 28 -2.26 -17.39 9.23
N LEU A 29 -3.39 -17.70 8.59
CA LEU A 29 -4.73 -17.57 9.19
C LEU A 29 -4.88 -18.31 10.52
N ASN A 30 -4.25 -19.48 10.66
CA ASN A 30 -4.34 -20.32 11.85
C ASN A 30 -3.11 -20.23 12.77
N THR A 31 -2.16 -19.33 12.47
CA THR A 31 -0.96 -19.13 13.29
C THR A 31 -1.34 -18.33 14.53
N THR A 32 -1.12 -18.89 15.71
CA THR A 32 -1.44 -18.21 16.98
C THR A 32 -0.63 -16.93 17.15
N GLY A 33 -1.31 -15.83 17.50
CA GLY A 33 -0.67 -14.52 17.68
C GLY A 33 -0.30 -13.77 16.40
N PHE A 34 -0.68 -14.28 15.21
CA PHE A 34 -0.48 -13.58 13.95
C PHE A 34 -1.33 -12.30 13.87
N LYS A 35 -0.74 -11.22 13.37
CA LYS A 35 -1.40 -9.93 13.14
C LYS A 35 -1.49 -9.69 11.63
N LYS A 36 -2.70 -9.40 11.17
CA LYS A 36 -3.00 -9.28 9.74
C LYS A 36 -2.36 -8.01 9.18
N ASP A 37 -1.67 -8.12 8.05
CA ASP A 37 -1.16 -6.95 7.33
C ASP A 37 -2.19 -6.44 6.31
N SER A 38 -2.26 -5.12 6.12
CA SER A 38 -3.10 -4.47 5.12
C SER A 38 -2.28 -3.44 4.35
N THR A 39 -2.56 -3.32 3.07
CA THR A 39 -2.02 -2.26 2.22
C THR A 39 -2.93 -1.03 2.24
N TYR A 40 -2.32 0.16 2.17
CA TYR A 40 -3.02 1.41 1.87
C TYR A 40 -2.34 2.08 0.67
N PHE A 41 -3.11 2.28 -0.39
CA PHE A 41 -2.66 3.00 -1.58
C PHE A 41 -3.30 4.38 -1.61
N LYS A 42 -2.47 5.42 -1.55
CA LYS A 42 -2.92 6.79 -1.77
C LYS A 42 -2.75 7.13 -3.25
N LYS A 43 -3.77 7.70 -3.89
CA LYS A 43 -3.62 8.13 -5.29
C LYS A 43 -2.55 9.20 -5.38
N VAL A 44 -1.63 9.05 -6.34
CA VAL A 44 -0.51 10.00 -6.56
C VAL A 44 -1.00 11.42 -6.86
N LEU A 45 -2.19 11.57 -7.47
CA LEU A 45 -2.81 12.89 -7.68
C LEU A 45 -3.16 13.58 -6.35
N ASP A 46 -3.75 12.85 -5.40
CA ASP A 46 -4.05 13.33 -4.05
C ASP A 46 -2.75 13.59 -3.27
N ALA A 47 -1.71 12.77 -3.49
CA ALA A 47 -0.38 13.02 -2.92
C ALA A 47 0.21 14.33 -3.44
N SER A 48 0.15 14.62 -4.74
CA SER A 48 0.68 15.87 -5.32
C SER A 48 -0.04 17.14 -4.83
N LEU A 49 -1.36 17.05 -4.60
CA LEU A 49 -2.14 18.14 -4.01
C LEU A 49 -1.78 18.34 -2.53
N ILE A 50 -1.58 17.25 -1.79
CA ILE A 50 -1.20 17.30 -0.36
C ILE A 50 0.26 17.73 -0.17
N LEU A 51 1.17 17.36 -1.07
CA LEU A 51 2.58 17.77 -1.08
C LEU A 51 2.76 19.28 -1.28
N ASN A 52 1.87 19.91 -2.07
CA ASN A 52 1.89 21.38 -2.22
C ASN A 52 1.39 22.10 -0.95
N THR A 53 0.51 21.46 -0.17
CA THR A 53 0.00 22.00 1.09
C THR A 53 0.87 21.68 2.31
N VAL A 54 1.76 20.67 2.20
CA VAL A 54 2.61 20.17 3.27
C VAL A 54 4.06 20.14 2.77
N GLN A 55 4.64 21.31 2.44
CA GLN A 55 6.07 21.46 2.11
C GLN A 55 6.98 21.30 3.35
N GLY A 56 6.72 20.32 4.22
CA GLY A 56 7.37 20.18 5.53
C GLY A 56 7.96 18.81 5.85
N GLU A 57 7.71 17.76 5.07
CA GLU A 57 8.32 16.44 5.33
C GLU A 57 8.74 15.78 4.02
N GLU A 58 10.06 15.61 3.85
CA GLU A 58 10.72 15.10 2.64
C GLU A 58 10.48 13.59 2.37
N ASN A 59 9.50 12.98 3.03
CA ASN A 59 9.20 11.53 2.92
C ASN A 59 7.90 11.21 2.17
N GLY A 60 7.26 12.18 1.51
CA GLY A 60 5.92 12.00 0.93
C GLY A 60 5.82 11.05 -0.27
N LEU A 61 6.94 10.49 -0.76
CA LEU A 61 6.91 9.43 -1.77
C LEU A 61 6.80 8.02 -1.16
N SER A 62 7.20 7.82 0.11
CA SER A 62 7.06 6.52 0.79
C SER A 62 5.65 6.27 1.31
N ASP A 63 4.85 7.33 1.50
CA ASP A 63 3.48 7.24 2.03
C ASP A 63 2.41 6.87 0.98
N VAL A 64 2.80 6.77 -0.30
CA VAL A 64 1.88 6.35 -1.37
C VAL A 64 1.51 4.88 -1.22
N GLN A 65 2.41 4.06 -0.66
CA GLN A 65 2.24 2.61 -0.49
C GLN A 65 2.76 2.21 0.89
N LYS A 66 1.88 2.21 1.89
CA LYS A 66 2.24 1.79 3.24
C LYS A 66 1.60 0.44 3.57
N VAL A 67 2.43 -0.51 3.98
CA VAL A 67 1.98 -1.74 4.62
C VAL A 67 1.76 -1.43 6.10
N VAL A 68 0.56 -1.69 6.59
CA VAL A 68 0.17 -1.42 7.98
C VAL A 68 -0.31 -2.72 8.59
N THR A 69 0.29 -3.09 9.71
CA THR A 69 -0.17 -4.24 10.51
C THR A 69 -1.40 -3.84 11.32
N ASN A 70 -2.43 -4.67 11.25
CA ASN A 70 -3.64 -4.54 12.05
C ASN A 70 -3.43 -5.24 13.41
N PHE A 71 -3.52 -4.47 14.49
CA PHE A 71 -3.31 -4.94 15.86
C PHE A 71 -4.57 -5.43 16.57
N GLU A 72 -5.73 -5.37 15.92
CA GLU A 72 -6.99 -5.87 16.47
C GLU A 72 -6.86 -7.30 17.02
N GLN A 73 -7.62 -7.58 18.09
CA GLN A 73 -7.58 -8.87 18.76
C GLN A 73 -8.34 -9.92 17.92
N GLY A 74 -7.69 -11.02 17.57
CA GLY A 74 -8.35 -12.17 16.95
C GLY A 74 -9.15 -12.96 17.99
N THR A 75 -10.29 -13.53 17.56
CA THR A 75 -11.10 -14.48 18.33
C THR A 75 -10.43 -15.84 18.45
#